data_AF-A0A9W9DJA2-F1
#
_entry.id   AF-A0A9W9DJA2-F1
#
_cell.length_a   1.000
_cell.length_b   1.000
_cell.length_c   1.000
_cell.angle_alpha   90.00
_cell.angle_beta   90.00
_cell.angle_gamma   90.00
#
_symmetry.space_group_name_H-M   'P 1'
#
loop_
_entity.id
_entity.type
_entity.pdbx_description
1 polymer ?
#
loop_
_entity_poly.entity_id
_entity_poly.type
_entity_poly.pdbx_seq_one_letter_code
_entity_poly.pdbx_strand_id
1 'polypeptide(L)'
;MSDIPFQPNDPALRPPEKDLVNNFRAALANIKLETCSTCFECAFDISLKGGRECGRCRADKGDPVKKWSVENKVHPSHEVPACLKGLTEIEEMLIARVKPIMQIRYTKG
;
A
#
# COMPACT_ATOMS: atom_id res chain seq x y z
N MET A 1 8.96 30.09 -35.38
CA MET A 1 9.30 28.66 -35.58
C MET A 1 8.09 28.06 -36.27
N SER A 2 8.20 27.78 -37.56
CA SER A 2 7.08 27.35 -38.40
C SER A 2 6.81 25.85 -38.19
N ASP A 3 5.58 25.51 -37.81
CA ASP A 3 5.15 24.12 -37.64
C ASP A 3 5.04 23.43 -39.01
N ILE A 4 5.96 22.50 -39.27
CA ILE A 4 5.95 21.65 -40.46
C ILE A 4 4.92 20.54 -40.21
N PRO A 5 3.99 20.29 -41.15
CA PRO A 5 2.97 19.26 -40.98
C PRO A 5 3.59 17.86 -40.95
N PHE A 6 3.16 17.06 -39.97
CA PHE A 6 3.59 15.67 -39.77
C PHE A 6 3.20 14.78 -40.96
N GLN A 7 4.18 14.05 -41.51
CA GLN A 7 3.99 13.11 -42.61
C GLN A 7 3.87 11.66 -42.12
N PRO A 8 3.22 10.76 -42.89
CA PRO A 8 3.01 9.36 -42.47
C PRO A 8 4.28 8.56 -42.18
N ASN A 9 5.41 8.95 -42.77
CA ASN A 9 6.71 8.30 -42.59
C ASN A 9 7.60 9.01 -41.55
N ASP A 10 7.11 10.09 -40.95
CA ASP A 10 7.86 10.78 -39.92
C ASP A 10 7.94 9.89 -38.67
N PRO A 11 9.11 9.86 -38.00
CA PRO A 11 9.22 9.14 -36.74
C PRO A 11 8.24 9.73 -35.73
N ALA A 12 7.52 8.86 -35.02
CA ALA A 12 6.53 9.24 -34.02
C ALA A 12 7.09 10.13 -32.89
N LEU A 13 8.42 10.16 -32.72
CA LEU A 13 9.13 11.06 -31.81
C LEU A 13 10.21 11.80 -32.59
N ARG A 14 10.29 13.11 -32.40
CA ARG A 14 11.46 13.89 -32.83
C ARG A 14 12.67 13.45 -32.00
N PRO A 15 13.91 13.63 -32.51
CA PRO A 15 15.12 13.28 -31.77
C PRO A 15 15.17 13.74 -30.30
N PRO A 16 14.87 15.03 -29.95
CA PRO A 16 14.88 15.45 -28.55
C PRO A 16 13.79 14.79 -27.70
N GLU A 17 12.63 14.46 -28.28
CA GLU A 17 11.55 13.77 -27.56
C GLU A 17 11.93 12.31 -27.27
N LYS A 18 12.66 11.68 -28.19
CA LYS A 18 13.19 10.33 -27.99
C LYS A 18 14.11 10.26 -26.77
N ASP A 19 14.97 11.26 -26.59
CA ASP A 19 15.86 11.34 -25.43
C ASP A 19 15.08 11.52 -24.12
N LEU A 20 14.05 12.38 -24.12
CA LEU A 20 13.16 12.55 -22.97
C LEU A 20 12.43 11.26 -22.60
N VAL A 21 11.92 10.53 -23.59
CA VAL A 21 11.25 9.24 -23.38
C VAL A 21 12.22 8.19 -22.83
N ASN A 22 13.46 8.15 -23.33
CA ASN A 22 14.47 7.24 -22.82
C ASN A 22 14.84 7.55 -21.37
N ASN A 23 15.02 8.82 -21.02
CA ASN A 23 15.29 9.25 -19.65
C ASN A 23 14.12 8.91 -18.71
N PHE A 24 12.88 9.11 -19.16
CA PHE A 24 11.70 8.74 -18.40
C PHE A 24 11.62 7.22 -18.16
N ARG A 25 11.89 6.40 -19.19
CA ARG A 25 11.94 4.94 -19.05
C ARG A 25 13.04 4.48 -18.10
N ALA A 26 14.22 5.11 -18.18
CA ALA A 26 15.31 4.83 -17.26
C ALA A 26 14.95 5.19 -15.81
N ALA A 27 14.26 6.31 -15.59
CA ALA A 27 13.75 6.68 -14.28
C ALA A 27 12.74 5.65 -13.76
N LEU A 28 11.75 5.27 -14.57
CA LEU A 28 10.76 4.24 -14.20
C LEU A 28 11.41 2.88 -13.88
N ALA A 29 12.41 2.45 -14.64
CA ALA A 29 13.11 1.18 -14.40
C ALA A 29 13.88 1.16 -13.08
N ASN A 30 14.26 2.34 -12.56
CA ASN A 30 14.96 2.48 -11.28
C ASN A 30 14.00 2.57 -10.08
N ILE A 31 12.70 2.75 -10.31
CA ILE A 31 11.71 2.73 -9.23
C ILE A 31 11.58 1.30 -8.73
N LYS A 32 11.87 1.09 -7.45
CA LYS A 32 11.76 -0.22 -6.78
C LYS A 32 10.76 -0.11 -5.65
N LEU A 33 9.94 -1.15 -5.52
CA LEU A 33 9.14 -1.33 -4.32
C LEU A 33 10.06 -1.77 -3.18
N GLU A 34 9.86 -1.14 -2.04
CA GLU A 34 10.51 -1.49 -0.79
C GLU A 34 9.56 -2.31 0.06
N THR A 35 10.06 -3.31 0.79
CA THR A 35 9.23 -4.14 1.67
C THR A 35 9.70 -4.01 3.11
N CYS A 36 8.78 -3.63 4.00
CA CYS A 36 9.05 -3.57 5.43
C CYS A 36 9.13 -4.99 6.01
N SER A 37 10.19 -5.32 6.74
CA SER A 37 10.36 -6.62 7.39
C SER A 37 9.42 -6.84 8.58
N THR A 38 8.85 -5.77 9.14
CA THR A 38 7.99 -5.83 10.32
C THR A 38 6.52 -6.01 9.93
N CYS A 39 5.99 -5.09 9.11
CA CYS A 39 4.57 -5.10 8.72
C CYS A 39 4.29 -5.72 7.35
N PHE A 40 5.32 -6.18 6.63
CA PHE A 40 5.24 -6.77 5.28
C PHE A 40 4.64 -5.86 4.20
N GLU A 41 4.48 -4.58 4.49
CA GLU A 41 4.00 -3.61 3.51
C GLU A 41 5.03 -3.42 2.40
N CYS A 42 4.55 -3.49 1.15
CA CYS A 42 5.34 -3.35 -0.06
C CYS A 42 4.85 -2.11 -0.82
N ALA A 43 5.64 -1.04 -0.83
CA ALA A 43 5.28 0.23 -1.46
C ALA A 43 6.52 1.06 -1.84
N PHE A 44 6.31 2.12 -2.63
CA PHE A 44 7.35 3.09 -2.96
C PHE A 44 7.61 4.03 -1.79
N ASP A 45 8.87 4.45 -1.62
CA ASP A 45 9.29 5.50 -0.69
C ASP A 45 8.81 5.33 0.77
N ILE A 46 8.65 4.09 1.26
CA ILE A 46 8.24 3.82 2.65
C ILE A 46 9.34 4.12 3.67
N SER A 47 10.45 4.70 3.22
CA SER A 47 11.53 5.24 4.04
C SER A 47 12.11 4.17 4.96
N LEU A 48 12.53 3.04 4.38
CA LEU A 48 13.16 1.95 5.12
C LEU A 48 14.49 2.40 5.75
N LYS A 49 14.59 2.35 7.09
CA LYS A 49 15.86 2.62 7.76
C LYS A 49 16.75 1.39 7.65
N GLY A 50 17.90 1.55 7.00
CA GLY A 50 18.81 0.43 6.72
C GLY A 50 18.17 -0.69 5.90
N GLY A 51 17.19 -0.35 5.05
CA GLY A 51 16.52 -1.31 4.16
C GLY A 51 15.65 -2.36 4.86
N ARG A 52 15.25 -2.16 6.13
CA ARG A 52 14.47 -3.17 6.88
C ARG A 52 13.11 -2.68 7.35
N GLU A 53 13.07 -1.64 8.17
CA GLU A 53 11.84 -1.25 8.87
C GLU A 53 11.34 0.11 8.39
N CYS A 54 10.04 0.24 8.11
CA CYS A 54 9.41 1.50 7.68
C CYS A 54 9.21 2.49 8.86
N GLY A 55 8.92 3.76 8.54
CA GLY A 55 8.74 4.81 9.55
C GLY A 55 7.69 4.50 10.61
N ARG A 56 6.54 3.92 10.21
CA ARG A 56 5.45 3.57 11.11
C ARG A 56 5.86 2.50 12.12
N CYS A 57 6.52 1.43 11.67
CA CYS A 57 6.97 0.35 12.55
C CYS A 57 8.10 0.78 13.48
N ARG A 58 8.93 1.76 13.09
CA ARG A 58 9.93 2.36 13.97
C ARG A 58 9.31 3.22 15.08
N ALA A 59 8.22 3.91 14.77
CA ALA A 59 7.51 4.76 15.74
C ALA A 59 6.74 3.93 16.79
N ASP A 60 6.42 2.68 16.47
CA ASP A 60 5.81 1.73 17.39
C ASP A 60 6.83 1.22 18.41
N LYS A 61 6.62 1.58 19.69
CA LYS A 61 7.50 1.22 20.81
C LYS A 61 7.41 -0.24 21.21
N GLY A 62 6.40 -0.98 20.73
CA GLY A 62 6.30 -2.42 20.91
C GLY A 62 6.06 -2.86 22.36
N ASP A 63 5.08 -2.27 23.04
CA ASP A 63 4.67 -2.71 24.39
C ASP A 63 3.22 -3.22 24.36
N PRO A 64 2.96 -4.54 24.55
CA PRO A 64 3.93 -5.61 24.81
C PRO A 64 4.66 -6.13 23.56
N VAL A 65 4.11 -5.89 22.36
CA VAL A 65 4.72 -6.23 21.06
C VAL A 65 4.33 -5.16 20.03
N LYS A 66 5.05 -5.06 18.91
CA LYS A 66 4.66 -4.14 17.83
C LYS A 66 3.35 -4.60 17.20
N LYS A 67 2.48 -3.64 16.88
CA LYS A 67 1.13 -3.89 16.36
C LYS A 67 1.12 -4.72 15.08
N TRP A 68 2.10 -4.50 14.21
CA TRP A 68 2.14 -5.13 12.88
C TRP A 68 3.19 -6.21 12.74
N SER A 69 3.90 -6.56 13.81
CA SER A 69 4.91 -7.60 13.75
C SER A 69 4.29 -9.00 13.70
N VAL A 70 5.11 -9.99 13.37
CA VAL A 70 4.69 -11.39 13.23
C VAL A 70 4.11 -11.95 14.53
N GLU A 71 4.56 -11.45 15.68
CA GLU A 71 4.08 -11.85 17.00
C GLU A 71 2.59 -11.55 17.20
N ASN A 72 2.07 -10.50 16.55
CA ASN A 72 0.66 -10.13 16.63
C ASN A 72 -0.23 -10.86 15.61
N LYS A 73 0.34 -11.74 14.76
CA LYS A 73 -0.36 -12.61 13.80
C LYS A 73 -1.42 -11.91 12.95
N VAL A 74 -1.17 -10.65 12.58
CA VAL A 74 -2.09 -9.79 11.82
C VAL A 74 -2.10 -10.07 10.32
N HIS A 75 -1.13 -10.84 9.81
CA HIS A 75 -1.06 -11.16 8.39
C HIS A 75 -2.22 -12.11 7.99
N PRO A 76 -3.01 -11.80 6.94
CA PRO A 76 -4.18 -12.60 6.55
C PRO A 76 -3.87 -14.05 6.18
N SER A 77 -2.62 -14.37 5.85
CA SER A 77 -2.21 -15.75 5.55
C SER A 77 -2.05 -16.63 6.79
N HIS A 78 -2.10 -16.07 8.00
CA HIS A 78 -2.05 -16.88 9.20
C HIS A 78 -3.33 -17.68 9.38
N GLU A 79 -3.21 -18.87 9.97
CA GLU A 79 -4.38 -19.64 10.31
C GLU A 79 -5.23 -18.88 11.33
N VAL A 80 -6.51 -18.70 10.99
CA VAL A 80 -7.50 -18.16 11.93
C VAL A 80 -7.62 -19.12 13.11
N PRO A 81 -7.44 -18.66 14.37
CA PRO A 81 -7.62 -19.51 15.55
C PRO A 81 -8.99 -20.19 15.57
N ALA A 82 -9.08 -21.42 16.06
CA ALA A 82 -10.33 -22.18 16.08
C ALA A 82 -11.49 -21.43 16.78
N CYS A 83 -11.19 -20.68 17.84
CA CYS A 83 -12.18 -19.86 18.56
C CYS A 83 -12.69 -18.63 17.76
N LEU A 84 -12.05 -18.29 16.64
CA LEU A 84 -12.44 -17.20 15.74
C LEU A 84 -13.00 -17.73 14.40
N LYS A 85 -13.16 -19.05 14.24
CA LYS A 85 -13.78 -19.65 13.05
C LYS A 85 -15.29 -19.74 13.24
N GLY A 86 -16.06 -19.38 12.21
CA GLY A 86 -17.52 -19.56 12.19
C GLY A 86 -18.32 -18.58 13.05
N LEU A 87 -17.76 -17.41 13.34
CA LEU A 87 -18.45 -16.33 14.04
C LEU A 87 -19.60 -15.79 13.16
N THR A 88 -20.70 -15.40 13.80
CA THR A 88 -21.75 -14.62 13.17
C THR A 88 -21.27 -13.19 12.88
N GLU A 89 -21.93 -12.50 11.95
CA GLU A 89 -21.62 -11.08 11.63
C GLU A 89 -21.62 -10.20 12.89
N ILE A 90 -22.54 -10.44 13.83
CA ILE A 90 -22.62 -9.72 15.10
C ILE A 90 -21.40 -10.01 15.99
N GLU A 91 -20.98 -11.27 16.09
CA GLU A 91 -19.82 -11.67 16.89
C GLU A 91 -18.52 -11.11 16.32
N GLU A 92 -18.35 -11.12 15.00
CA GLU A 92 -17.21 -10.48 14.33
C GLU A 92 -17.15 -8.98 14.63
N MET A 93 -18.30 -8.28 14.58
CA MET A 93 -18.39 -6.86 14.90
C MET A 93 -18.03 -6.56 16.37
N LEU A 94 -18.38 -7.44 17.31
CA LEU A 94 -18.09 -7.25 18.74
C LEU A 94 -16.59 -7.35 19.06
N ILE A 95 -15.84 -8.18 18.33
CA ILE A 95 -14.39 -8.35 18.53
C ILE A 95 -13.53 -7.46 17.63
N ALA A 96 -14.12 -6.87 16.59
CA ALA A 96 -13.41 -5.99 15.69
C ALA A 96 -12.89 -4.74 16.43
N ARG A 97 -11.61 -4.41 16.20
CA ARG A 97 -10.96 -3.24 16.83
C ARG A 97 -11.49 -1.90 16.29
N VAL A 98 -12.36 -1.93 15.29
CA VAL A 98 -13.10 -0.77 14.77
C VAL A 98 -14.35 -0.59 15.62
N LYS A 99 -14.45 0.54 16.32
CA LYS A 99 -15.62 0.92 17.13
C LYS A 99 -16.86 1.05 16.22
N PRO A 100 -17.83 0.10 16.24
CA PRO A 100 -19.05 0.30 15.49
C PRO A 100 -19.84 1.43 16.17
N ILE A 101 -20.20 2.46 15.40
CA ILE A 101 -21.10 3.52 15.85
C ILE A 101 -22.42 3.31 15.10
N MET A 102 -23.45 2.89 15.82
CA MET A 102 -24.80 2.73 15.27
C MET A 102 -25.66 3.93 15.69
N GLN A 103 -26.26 4.62 14.72
CA GLN A 103 -27.23 5.69 14.98
C GLN A 103 -28.61 5.26 14.46
N ILE A 104 -29.51 4.94 15.37
CA ILE A 104 -30.90 4.60 15.04
C ILE A 104 -31.72 5.90 14.96
N ARG A 105 -32.42 6.12 13.85
CA ARG A 105 -33.38 7.22 13.69
C ARG A 105 -34.75 6.66 13.33
N TYR A 106 -35.76 7.05 14.10
CA TYR A 106 -37.15 6.79 13.76
C TYR A 106 -37.63 7.89 12.81
N THR A 107 -38.06 7.52 11.61
CA THR A 107 -38.83 8.41 10.74
C THR A 107 -40.32 8.14 11.00
N LYS A 108 -41.10 9.19 11.26
CA LYS A 108 -42.56 9.08 11.24
C LYS A 108 -43.00 8.77 9.81
N GLY A 109 -43.79 7.70 9.64
CA GLY A 109 -44.56 7.47 8.43
C GLY A 109 -45.71 8.47 8.32
#